data_AF-A0A3L7PWZ0-F1
#
_entry.id   AF-A0A3L7PWZ0-F1
#
_cell.length_a   1.000
_cell.length_b   1.000
_cell.length_c   1.000
_cell.angle_alpha   90.00
_cell.angle_beta   90.00
_cell.angle_gamma   90.00
#
_symmetry.space_group_name_H-M   'P 1'
#
loop_
_entity.id
_entity.type
_entity.pdbx_description
1 polymer ?
#
loop_
_entity_poly.entity_id
_entity_poly.type
_entity_poly.pdbx_seq_one_letter_code
_entity_poly.pdbx_strand_id
1 'polypeptide(L)' 'MHALRGIWNLALLGAKTGFRLRGRYWTWRMETAFGADRSKWPSAAARRKAAIEYGAWVGAMRRMCRAPR' A
#
# COMPACT_ATOMS: atom_id res chain seq x y z
N MET A 1 14.28 -0.22 15.10
CA MET A 1 14.54 -1.58 14.60
C MET A 1 13.35 -2.21 13.85
N HIS A 2 12.10 -2.20 14.37
CA HIS A 2 10.95 -2.84 13.68
C HIS A 2 10.57 -2.24 12.32
N ALA A 3 10.67 -0.91 12.15
CA ALA A 3 10.33 -0.26 10.88
C ALA A 3 11.28 -0.65 9.75
N LEU A 4 12.60 -0.67 10.02
CA LEU A 4 13.63 -1.11 9.07
C LEU A 4 13.44 -2.57 8.66
N ARG A 5 13.13 -3.46 9.62
CA ARG A 5 12.80 -4.86 9.33
C ARG A 5 11.54 -5.00 8.50
N GLY A 6 10.53 -4.17 8.75
CA GLY A 6 9.31 -4.11 7.95
C GLY A 6 9.58 -3.68 6.50
N ILE A 7 10.34 -2.59 6.30
CA ILE A 7 10.76 -2.12 4.98
C ILE A 7 11.57 -3.20 4.25
N TRP A 8 12.52 -3.83 4.94
CA TRP A 8 13.33 -4.90 4.38
C TRP A 8 12.48 -6.10 3.93
N ASN A 9 11.53 -6.54 4.77
CA ASN A 9 10.61 -7.62 4.40
C ASN A 9 9.71 -7.26 3.22
N LEU A 10 9.23 -6.01 3.14
CA LEU A 10 8.48 -5.53 1.97
C LEU A 10 9.35 -5.49 0.71
N ALA A 11 10.60 -5.08 0.82
CA ALA A 11 11.55 -5.07 -0.29
C ALA A 11 11.83 -6.49 -0.79
N LEU A 12 12.03 -7.46 0.11
CA LEU A 12 12.18 -8.87 -0.21
C LEU A 12 10.92 -9.46 -0.86
N LEU A 13 9.74 -9.13 -0.34
CA LEU A 13 8.47 -9.54 -0.93
C LEU A 13 8.31 -8.95 -2.34
N GLY A 14 8.66 -7.69 -2.51
CA GLY A 14 8.70 -7.01 -3.80
C GLY A 14 9.65 -7.70 -4.77
N ALA A 15 10.89 -7.97 -4.36
CA ALA A 15 11.89 -8.66 -5.18
C ALA A 15 11.44 -10.08 -5.58
N LYS A 16 10.92 -10.87 -4.62
CA LYS A 16 10.43 -12.24 -4.88
C LYS A 16 9.23 -12.27 -5.83
N THR A 17 8.39 -11.22 -5.81
CA THR A 17 7.25 -11.06 -6.71
C THR A 17 7.61 -10.28 -7.99
N GLY A 18 8.87 -9.85 -8.17
CA GLY A 18 9.34 -9.02 -9.28
C GLY A 18 8.65 -7.65 -9.35
N PHE A 19 8.16 -7.15 -8.21
CA PHE A 19 7.26 -6.00 -8.09
C PHE A 19 6.04 -6.13 -9.03
N ARG A 20 5.64 -7.35 -9.39
CA ARG A 20 4.53 -7.63 -10.30
C ARG A 20 3.21 -7.52 -9.55
N LEU A 21 2.80 -6.29 -9.28
CA LEU A 21 1.43 -5.95 -8.90
C LEU A 21 0.54 -5.93 -10.15
N ARG A 22 0.39 -7.10 -10.78
CA ARG A 22 -0.32 -7.27 -12.06
C ARG A 22 -0.87 -8.70 -12.18
N GLY A 23 -1.90 -8.88 -13.00
CA GLY A 23 -2.60 -10.17 -13.19
C GLY A 23 -3.98 -10.22 -12.53
N ARG A 24 -4.70 -11.34 -12.69
CA ARG A 24 -6.12 -11.48 -12.26
C ARG A 24 -6.37 -11.10 -10.81
N TYR A 25 -5.53 -11.56 -9.88
CA TYR A 25 -5.67 -11.22 -8.47
C TYR A 25 -5.56 -9.70 -8.23
N TRP A 26 -4.56 -9.05 -8.83
CA TRP A 26 -4.37 -7.62 -8.64
C TRP A 26 -5.47 -6.80 -9.33
N THR A 27 -5.92 -7.25 -10.50
CA THR A 27 -7.09 -6.69 -11.18
C THR A 27 -8.32 -6.73 -10.29
N TRP A 28 -8.65 -7.89 -9.73
CA TRP A 28 -9.79 -8.04 -8.81
C TRP A 28 -9.65 -7.17 -7.55
N ARG A 29 -8.45 -7.08 -6.97
CA ARG A 29 -8.18 -6.19 -5.82
C ARG A 29 -8.44 -4.72 -6.16
N MET A 30 -8.05 -4.30 -7.35
CA MET A 30 -8.26 -2.93 -7.83
C MET A 30 -9.73 -2.65 -8.14
N GLU A 31 -10.44 -3.62 -8.74
CA GLU A 31 -11.89 -3.52 -8.98
C GLU A 31 -12.69 -3.49 -7.67
N THR A 32 -12.25 -4.21 -6.65
CA THR A 32 -12.85 -4.13 -5.30
C THR A 32 -12.62 -2.76 -4.66
N ALA A 33 -11.45 -2.15 -4.87
CA ALA A 33 -11.09 -0.88 -4.25
C ALA A 33 -11.67 0.35 -4.97
N PHE A 34 -11.79 0.31 -6.29
CA PHE A 34 -12.16 1.46 -7.13
C PHE A 34 -13.40 1.23 -7.99
N GLY A 35 -14.03 0.07 -7.89
CA GLY A 35 -15.16 -0.36 -8.73
C GLY A 35 -14.72 -1.05 -10.03
N ALA A 36 -15.65 -1.76 -10.66
CA ALA A 36 -15.38 -2.49 -11.90
C ALA A 36 -15.10 -1.58 -13.12
N ASP A 37 -15.61 -0.35 -13.10
CA ASP A 37 -15.44 0.61 -14.20
C ASP A 37 -14.08 1.32 -14.10
N ARG A 38 -13.15 0.90 -14.96
CA ARG A 38 -11.79 1.46 -15.03
C ARG A 38 -11.74 2.91 -15.49
N SER A 39 -12.74 3.41 -16.21
CA SER A 39 -12.76 4.80 -16.68
C SER A 39 -12.90 5.80 -15.53
N LYS A 40 -13.50 5.33 -14.42
CA LYS A 40 -13.69 6.11 -13.18
C LYS A 40 -12.51 5.98 -12.22
N TRP A 41 -11.51 5.15 -12.55
CA TRP A 41 -10.38 4.96 -11.65
C TRP A 41 -9.53 6.23 -11.57
N PRO A 42 -9.02 6.57 -10.37
CA PRO A 42 -8.07 7.65 -10.24
C PRO A 42 -6.80 7.35 -11.07
N SER A 43 -6.14 8.42 -11.50
CA SER A 43 -4.87 8.31 -12.22
C SER A 43 -3.85 7.47 -11.42
N ALA A 44 -2.91 6.84 -12.13
CA ALA A 44 -1.88 6.03 -11.45
C ALA A 44 -1.10 6.83 -10.41
N ALA A 45 -0.88 8.13 -10.65
CA ALA A 45 -0.24 9.03 -9.70
C ALA A 45 -1.11 9.28 -8.46
N ALA A 46 -2.40 9.56 -8.63
CA ALA A 46 -3.33 9.76 -7.52
C ALA A 46 -3.44 8.53 -6.63
N ARG A 47 -3.49 7.34 -7.23
CA ARG A 47 -3.51 6.07 -6.49
C ARG A 47 -2.24 5.85 -5.66
N ARG A 48 -1.07 6.15 -6.23
CA ARG A 48 0.21 6.07 -5.49
C ARG A 48 0.26 7.08 -4.33
N LYS A 49 -0.20 8.30 -4.57
CA LYS A 49 -0.28 9.35 -3.55
C LYS A 49 -1.17 8.92 -2.38
N ALA A 50 -2.38 8.46 -2.67
CA ALA A 50 -3.31 7.97 -1.66
C ALA A 50 -2.74 6.79 -0.85
N ALA A 51 -2.02 5.86 -1.49
CA ALA A 51 -1.37 4.76 -0.79
C ALA A 51 -0.28 5.24 0.19
N ILE A 52 0.51 6.25 -0.19
CA ILE A 52 1.55 6.84 0.67
C ILE A 52 0.90 7.61 1.82
N GLU A 53 -0.12 8.43 1.55
CA GLU A 53 -0.86 9.19 2.57
C GLU A 53 -1.51 8.27 3.60
N TYR A 54 -2.14 7.18 3.15
CA TYR A 54 -2.68 6.16 4.03
C TYR A 54 -1.59 5.54 4.92
N GLY A 55 -0.44 5.19 4.34
CA GLY A 55 0.71 4.68 5.10
C GLY A 55 1.22 5.67 6.14
N ALA A 56 1.30 6.95 5.80
CA ALA A 56 1.72 8.02 6.71
C ALA A 56 0.72 8.20 7.87
N TRP A 57 -0.58 8.18 7.57
CA TRP A 57 -1.64 8.27 8.58
C TRP A 57 -1.62 7.07 9.54
N VAL A 58 -1.53 5.84 9.04
CA VAL A 58 -1.38 4.63 9.87
C VAL A 58 -0.13 4.73 10.76
N GLY A 59 0.98 5.23 10.21
CA GLY A 59 2.20 5.50 10.96
C GLY A 59 1.99 6.51 12.08
N ALA A 60 1.25 7.58 11.82
CA ALA A 60 0.89 8.59 12.82
C ALA A 60 0.01 7.99 13.92
N MET A 61 -1.03 7.23 13.58
CA MET A 61 -1.88 6.56 14.56
C MET A 61 -1.09 5.62 15.47
N ARG A 62 -0.19 4.81 14.91
CA ARG A 62 0.65 3.90 15.71
C ARG A 62 1.58 4.65 16.67
N ARG A 63 2.04 5.85 16.30
CA ARG A 63 2.80 6.71 17.21
C ARG A 63 1.91 7.28 18.31
N MET A 64 0.68 7.68 17.99
CA MET A 64 -0.29 8.16 18.98
C MET A 64 -0.73 7.07 19.96
N CYS A 65 -0.91 5.82 19.49
CA CYS A 65 -1.25 4.68 20.35
C CYS A 65 -0.08 4.15 21.20
N ARG A 66 1.16 4.59 20.93
CA ARG A 66 2.25 4.37 21.87
C ARG A 66 2.10 5.42 22.97
N ALA A 67 1.35 5.09 24.01
CA ALA A 67 1.29 5.88 25.24
C ALA A 67 2.73 6.15 25.75
N PRO A 68 3.01 7.35 26.32
CA PRO A 68 4.24 7.54 27.07
C PRO A 68 4.24 6.51 28.20
N ARG A 69 5.30 5.71 28.28
CA ARG A 69 5.56 4.89 29.46
C ARG A 69 6.04 5.76 30.59
#